data_AF-A0A4Z0LW30-F1
#
_entry.id   AF-A0A4Z0LW30-F1
#
_cell.length_a   1.000
_cell.length_b   1.000
_cell.length_c   1.000
_cell.angle_alpha   90.00
_cell.angle_beta   90.00
_cell.angle_gamma   90.00
#
_symmetry.space_group_name_H-M   'P 1'
#
loop_
_entity.id
_entity.type
_entity.pdbx_description
1 polymer ?
#
loop_
_entity_poly.entity_id
_entity_poly.type
_entity_poly.pdbx_seq_one_letter_code
_entity_poly.pdbx_strand_id
1 'polypeptide(L)' 'MGTKLAVPDQPLEILRTLHSFDPCLACSTHVIDNHGGELVRVQVR' A
#
# COMPACT_ATOMS: atom_id res chain seq x y z
N MET A 1 -5.50 13.50 -3.15
CA MET A 1 -4.08 13.39 -2.76
C MET A 1 -3.38 14.72 -2.99
N GLY A 2 -2.48 15.15 -2.10
CA GLY A 2 -1.88 16.49 -2.13
C GLY A 2 -0.79 16.71 -1.07
N THR A 3 -0.04 15.65 -0.74
CA THR A 3 1.04 15.71 0.26
C THR A 3 2.14 16.63 -0.26
N LYS A 4 2.41 17.72 0.47
CA LYS A 4 3.47 18.66 0.11
C LYS A 4 4.82 18.01 0.38
N LEU A 5 5.73 18.13 -0.58
CA LEU A 5 7.12 17.68 -0.45
C LEU A 5 8.00 18.89 -0.13
N ALA A 6 8.83 18.78 0.90
CA ALA A 6 9.85 19.78 1.16
C ALA A 6 10.97 19.76 0.10
N VAL A 7 11.38 18.56 -0.32
CA VAL A 7 12.41 18.32 -1.35
C VAL A 7 11.88 17.28 -2.34
N PRO A 8 11.55 17.64 -3.59
CA PRO A 8 10.91 16.73 -4.55
C PRO A 8 11.67 15.44 -4.82
N ASP A 9 13.00 15.50 -4.89
CA ASP A 9 13.86 14.33 -5.15
C ASP A 9 14.06 13.42 -3.93
N GLN A 10 13.52 13.79 -2.76
CA GLN A 10 13.57 13.02 -1.52
C GLN A 10 12.15 12.86 -0.93
N PRO A 11 11.36 11.86 -1.36
CA PRO A 11 9.92 11.78 -1.08
C PRO A 11 9.58 11.25 0.33
N LEU A 12 10.21 11.81 1.37
CA LEU A 12 10.09 11.36 2.75
C LEU A 12 8.65 11.40 3.27
N GLU A 13 7.89 12.43 2.90
CA GLU A 13 6.50 12.60 3.33
C GLU A 13 5.59 11.51 2.71
N ILE A 14 5.87 11.10 1.47
CA ILE A 14 5.15 9.98 0.84
C ILE A 14 5.48 8.68 1.56
N LEU A 15 6.76 8.43 1.85
CA LEU A 15 7.18 7.23 2.58
C LEU A 15 6.57 7.16 3.99
N ARG A 16 6.46 8.29 4.70
CA ARG A 16 5.78 8.36 6.00
C ARG A 16 4.31 7.99 5.89
N THR A 17 3.60 8.51 4.90
CA THR A 17 2.18 8.14 4.67
C THR A 17 2.03 6.68 4.26
N LEU A 18 2.95 6.14 3.46
CA LEU A 18 2.88 4.74 3.04
C LEU A 18 3.15 3.81 4.23
N HIS A 19 4.20 4.07 5.01
CA HIS A 19 4.56 3.26 6.19
C HIS A 19 3.56 3.37 7.34
N SER A 20 2.72 4.42 7.41
CA SER A 20 1.69 4.49 8.45
C SER A 20 0.60 3.41 8.32
N PHE A 21 0.52 2.72 7.17
CA PHE A 21 -0.37 1.57 6.95
C PHE A 21 0.31 0.22 7.20
N ASP A 22 1.60 0.20 7.58
CA ASP A 22 2.40 -1.03 7.69
C ASP A 22 2.24 -1.97 6.48
N PRO A 23 2.56 -1.49 5.26
CA PRO A 23 2.20 -2.21 4.04
C PRO A 23 3.08 -3.45 3.87
N CYS A 24 2.44 -4.62 3.80
CA CYS A 24 3.10 -5.88 3.46
C CYS A 24 2.70 -6.35 2.06
N LEU A 25 3.63 -6.25 1.11
CA LEU A 25 3.41 -6.65 -0.28
C LEU A 25 3.22 -8.16 -0.44
N ALA A 26 3.86 -8.97 0.43
CA ALA A 26 3.59 -10.40 0.46
C ALA A 26 2.12 -10.64 0.85
N CYS A 27 1.66 -10.12 1.98
CA CYS A 27 0.26 -10.29 2.41
C CYS A 27 -0.75 -9.82 1.36
N SER A 28 -0.49 -8.69 0.67
CA SER A 28 -1.39 -8.19 -0.37
C SER A 28 -1.45 -9.06 -1.62
N THR A 29 -0.38 -9.81 -1.92
CA THR A 29 -0.31 -10.69 -3.10
C THR A 29 -0.81 -12.10 -2.81
N HIS A 30 -0.67 -12.59 -1.58
CA HIS A 30 -1.10 -13.95 -1.20
C HIS A 30 -2.63 -14.10 -1.10
N VAL A 31 -3.39 -13.01 -1.26
CA VAL A 31 -4.86 -13.01 -1.39
C VAL A 31 -5.33 -13.00 -2.86
N ILE A 32 -4.39 -13.04 -3.81
CA ILE A 32 -4.64 -13.04 -5.26
C ILE A 32 -4.12 -14.37 -5.85
N ASP A 33 -4.87 -14.98 -6.76
CA ASP A 33 -4.46 -16.21 -7.46
C ASP A 33 -3.49 -15.93 -8.62
N ASN A 34 -2.92 -16.99 -9.20
CA ASN A 34 -1.94 -16.89 -10.30
C ASN A 34 -2.52 -16.33 -11.62
N HIS A 35 -3.85 -16.22 -11.73
CA HIS A 35 -4.56 -15.66 -12.87
C HIS A 35 -5.13 -14.26 -12.55
N GLY A 36 -4.83 -13.70 -11.38
CA GLY A 36 -5.29 -12.37 -10.93
C GLY A 36 -6.66 -12.35 -10.26
N GLY A 37 -7.26 -13.51 -9.97
CA GLY A 37 -8.52 -13.63 -9.23
C GLY A 37 -8.36 -13.41 -7.72
N GLU A 38 -9.41 -12.92 -7.07
CA GLU A 38 -9.45 -12.71 -5.61
C GLU A 38 -9.68 -14.07 -4.90
N LEU A 39 -8.72 -14.53 -4.10
CA LEU A 39 -8.84 -15.79 -3.34
C LEU A 39 -9.73 -15.62 -2.09
N VAL A 40 -9.64 -14.47 -1.43
CA VAL A 40 -10.34 -14.16 -0.18
C VAL A 40 -10.76 -12.70 -0.19
N ARG A 41 -12.05 -12.44 0.10
CA ARG A 41 -12.58 -11.10 0.33
C ARG A 41 -12.89 -10.90 1.80
N VAL A 42 -12.29 -9.87 2.41
CA VAL A 42 -12.52 -9.51 3.80
C VAL A 42 -13.21 -8.15 3.87
N GLN A 43 -14.35 -8.08 4.57
CA GLN A 43 -15.06 -6.84 4.80
C GLN A 43 -14.88 -6.43 6.26
N VAL A 44 -14.18 -5.31 6.47
CA VAL A 44 -14.01 -4.69 7.79
C VAL A 44 -15.10 -3.64 7.94
N ARG A 45 -15.78 -3.62 9.09
CA ARG A 45 -16.90 -2.71 9.40
C ARG A 45 -16.46 -1.25 9.47
#